data_AF-A0A9Y4KDX0-F1
#
_entry.id   AF-A0A9Y4KDX0-F1
#
_cell.length_a   1.000
_cell.length_b   1.000
_cell.length_c   1.000
_cell.angle_alpha   90.00
_cell.angle_beta   90.00
_cell.angle_gamma   90.00
#
_symmetry.space_group_name_H-M   'P 1'
#
loop_
_entity.id
_entity.type
_entity.pdbx_description
1 polymer ?
#
loop_
_entity_poly.entity_id
_entity_poly.type
_entity_poly.pdbx_seq_one_letter_code
_entity_poly.pdbx_strand_id
1 'polypeptide(L)'
;MSLNLSKNGAALMAAYKDVVDGKSQKNWALFTYEGNSNDLRLAETGDGGLEELVEELNSGKVMYGFCRVQDPNSGLPKYVLINWTGEGVKDSRKGLCANHVSSVAGFLKGAHVTINARGDEDVEPESILEKVAKASGANFDFHQRKQGYRDAPRGPVVRDGTDQGPLIRTRITADHPGLFYTT
;
A
#
# COMPACT_ATOMS: atom_id res chain seq x y z
N MET A 1 12.38 26.14 -6.41
CA MET A 1 12.47 25.94 -7.86
C MET A 1 11.72 24.67 -8.21
N SER A 2 11.21 24.52 -9.42
CA SER A 2 10.52 23.30 -9.88
C SER A 2 11.47 22.31 -10.57
N LEU A 3 11.02 21.06 -10.65
CA LEU A 3 11.58 20.00 -11.50
C LEU A 3 11.22 20.28 -12.98
N ASN A 4 12.15 20.06 -13.90
CA ASN A 4 11.87 20.09 -15.34
C ASN A 4 11.87 18.65 -15.91
N LEU A 5 10.68 18.21 -16.32
CA LEU A 5 10.45 16.92 -16.99
C LEU A 5 10.30 17.08 -18.52
N SER A 6 10.15 18.31 -19.01
CA SER A 6 9.81 18.58 -20.42
C SER A 6 11.00 18.43 -21.35
N LYS A 7 12.19 18.89 -20.94
CA LYS A 7 13.42 18.90 -21.76
C LYS A 7 13.75 17.52 -22.35
N ASN A 8 13.71 16.49 -21.51
CA ASN A 8 13.99 15.10 -21.88
C ASN A 8 12.74 14.21 -21.89
N GLY A 9 11.54 14.81 -21.88
CA GLY A 9 10.28 14.11 -21.60
C GLY A 9 10.01 12.89 -22.50
N ALA A 10 10.43 12.95 -23.76
CA ALA A 10 10.33 11.83 -24.69
C ALA A 10 11.19 10.61 -24.25
N ALA A 11 12.45 10.83 -23.87
CA ALA A 11 13.36 9.78 -23.41
C ALA A 11 12.94 9.23 -22.03
N LEU A 12 12.52 10.11 -21.11
CA LEU A 12 11.99 9.75 -19.80
C LEU A 12 10.75 8.84 -19.94
N MET A 13 9.80 9.23 -20.79
CA MET A 13 8.56 8.49 -21.01
C MET A 13 8.80 7.19 -21.78
N ALA A 14 9.75 7.14 -22.70
CA ALA A 14 10.12 5.92 -23.43
C ALA A 14 10.67 4.85 -22.47
N ALA A 15 11.67 5.21 -21.64
CA ALA A 15 12.25 4.27 -20.67
C ALA A 15 11.23 3.80 -19.62
N TYR A 16 10.37 4.69 -19.12
CA TYR A 16 9.28 4.31 -18.22
C TYR A 16 8.27 3.35 -18.90
N LYS A 17 7.93 3.59 -20.17
CA LYS A 17 7.04 2.69 -20.93
C LYS A 17 7.67 1.33 -21.20
N ASP A 18 8.97 1.25 -21.51
CA ASP A 18 9.65 -0.04 -21.71
C ASP A 18 9.46 -0.97 -20.49
N VAL A 19 9.56 -0.42 -19.28
CA VAL A 19 9.35 -1.14 -18.01
C VAL A 19 7.89 -1.52 -17.77
N VAL A 20 6.93 -0.62 -18.07
CA VAL A 20 5.49 -0.80 -17.75
C VAL A 20 4.73 -1.62 -18.80
N ASP A 21 4.99 -1.41 -20.09
CA ASP A 21 4.31 -2.16 -21.16
C ASP A 21 4.69 -3.65 -21.15
N GLY A 22 5.87 -3.99 -20.57
CA GLY A 22 6.35 -5.36 -20.41
C GLY A 22 6.66 -6.10 -21.72
N LYS A 23 6.61 -5.40 -22.86
CA LYS A 23 6.95 -5.89 -24.21
C LYS A 23 8.48 -5.93 -24.44
N SER A 24 9.21 -5.11 -23.70
CA SER A 24 10.68 -5.12 -23.66
C SER A 24 11.17 -6.11 -22.60
N GLN A 25 12.40 -6.60 -22.76
CA GLN A 25 13.11 -7.31 -21.68
C GLN A 25 13.39 -6.36 -20.51
N LYS A 26 13.65 -5.08 -20.81
CA LYS A 26 13.90 -4.03 -19.82
C LYS A 26 12.87 -4.05 -18.71
N ASN A 27 13.34 -4.19 -17.48
CA ASN A 27 12.51 -4.28 -16.29
C ASN A 27 12.85 -3.19 -15.27
N TRP A 28 13.88 -2.37 -15.49
CA TRP A 28 14.11 -1.15 -14.74
C TRP A 28 14.57 0.04 -15.60
N ALA A 29 14.34 1.24 -15.06
CA ALA A 29 14.88 2.50 -15.57
C ALA A 29 15.33 3.39 -14.41
N LEU A 30 16.51 3.99 -14.54
CA LEU A 30 17.11 4.87 -13.55
C LEU A 30 17.18 6.29 -14.11
N PHE A 31 16.74 7.27 -13.32
CA PHE A 31 16.69 8.67 -13.71
C PHE A 31 17.55 9.53 -12.78
N THR A 32 18.19 10.58 -13.30
CA THR A 32 18.97 11.52 -12.49
C THR A 32 18.96 12.92 -13.12
N TYR A 33 19.63 13.87 -12.49
CA TYR A 33 19.67 15.27 -12.93
C TYR A 33 20.83 15.54 -13.90
N GLU A 34 20.65 16.54 -14.77
CA GLU A 34 21.74 17.10 -15.58
C GLU A 34 22.64 18.03 -14.74
N GLY A 35 23.69 17.44 -14.16
CA GLY A 35 24.64 18.18 -13.32
C GLY A 35 23.94 18.86 -12.14
N ASN A 36 24.01 20.19 -12.09
CA ASN A 36 23.36 20.99 -11.05
C ASN A 36 22.01 21.60 -11.47
N SER A 37 21.51 21.33 -12.69
CA SER A 37 20.20 21.84 -13.13
C SER A 37 19.04 21.07 -12.49
N ASN A 38 17.80 21.48 -12.75
CA ASN A 38 16.60 20.73 -12.35
C ASN A 38 16.01 19.91 -13.50
N ASP A 39 16.74 19.76 -14.61
CA ASP A 39 16.34 18.91 -15.72
C ASP A 39 16.58 17.45 -15.33
N LEU A 40 15.51 16.65 -15.34
CA LEU A 40 15.62 15.21 -15.19
C LEU A 40 16.00 14.59 -16.53
N ARG A 41 16.88 13.59 -16.51
CA ARG A 41 17.26 12.77 -17.66
C ARG A 41 17.23 11.29 -17.32
N LEU A 42 17.23 10.46 -18.35
CA LEU A 42 17.57 9.05 -18.21
C LEU A 42 19.05 8.93 -17.77
N ALA A 43 19.30 8.12 -16.75
CA ALA A 43 20.64 7.72 -16.33
C ALA A 43 21.03 6.45 -17.07
N GLU A 44 20.26 5.37 -16.87
CA GLU A 44 20.49 4.04 -17.44
C GLU A 44 19.18 3.20 -17.50
N THR A 45 19.16 2.09 -18.25
CA THR A 45 18.08 1.08 -18.24
C THR A 45 18.62 -0.33 -18.47
N GLY A 46 18.10 -1.33 -17.76
CA GLY A 46 18.51 -2.72 -17.92
C GLY A 46 17.39 -3.75 -17.74
N ASP A 47 17.77 -5.02 -17.83
CA ASP A 47 16.92 -6.20 -17.68
C ASP A 47 17.38 -7.19 -16.59
N GLY A 48 18.46 -6.88 -15.87
CA GLY A 48 18.92 -7.56 -14.64
C GLY A 48 18.11 -7.24 -13.38
N GLY A 49 16.99 -6.52 -13.50
CA GLY A 49 16.04 -6.33 -12.40
C GLY A 49 16.53 -5.43 -11.28
N LEU A 50 16.15 -5.76 -10.06
CA LEU A 50 16.41 -4.93 -8.89
C LEU A 50 17.89 -4.94 -8.47
N GLU A 51 18.60 -6.04 -8.70
CA GLU A 51 20.02 -6.19 -8.36
C GLU A 51 20.87 -5.23 -9.19
N GLU A 52 20.75 -5.30 -10.52
CA GLU A 52 21.44 -4.39 -11.47
C GLU A 52 21.08 -2.91 -11.24
N LEU A 53 19.80 -2.60 -10.96
CA LEU A 53 19.36 -1.24 -10.64
C LEU A 53 20.06 -0.65 -9.40
N VAL A 54 20.35 -1.50 -8.40
CA VAL A 54 20.99 -1.06 -7.15
C VAL A 54 22.48 -0.85 -7.34
N GLU A 55 23.15 -1.68 -8.14
CA GLU A 55 24.57 -1.51 -8.49
C GLU A 55 24.84 -0.19 -9.25
N GLU A 56 23.88 0.30 -10.04
CA GLU A 56 23.96 1.58 -10.75
C GLU A 56 23.64 2.83 -9.89
N LEU A 57 23.30 2.66 -8.61
CA LEU A 57 23.10 3.78 -7.70
C LEU A 57 24.42 4.48 -7.37
N ASN A 58 24.35 5.80 -7.17
CA ASN A 58 25.54 6.63 -6.98
C ASN A 58 25.39 7.53 -5.76
N SER A 59 26.25 7.34 -4.76
CA SER A 59 26.21 8.07 -3.49
C SER A 59 26.46 9.59 -3.65
N GLY A 60 26.99 10.04 -4.79
CA GLY A 60 27.15 11.46 -5.14
C GLY A 60 25.94 12.12 -5.83
N LYS A 61 24.85 11.38 -6.08
CA LYS A 61 23.70 11.84 -6.88
C LYS A 61 22.37 11.63 -6.16
N VAL A 62 21.38 12.45 -6.53
CA VAL A 62 19.96 12.14 -6.33
C VAL A 62 19.48 11.40 -7.57
N MET A 63 18.82 10.26 -7.38
CA MET A 63 18.40 9.39 -8.47
C MET A 63 17.00 8.82 -8.18
N TYR A 64 16.31 8.40 -9.23
CA TYR A 64 14.99 7.78 -9.11
C TYR A 64 14.99 6.48 -9.91
N GLY A 65 14.93 5.34 -9.22
CA GLY A 65 14.82 4.03 -9.85
C GLY A 65 13.36 3.63 -10.00
N PHE A 66 12.96 3.09 -11.14
CA PHE A 66 11.63 2.51 -11.36
C PHE A 66 11.79 1.09 -11.87
N CYS A 67 11.42 0.10 -11.05
CA CYS A 67 11.64 -1.32 -11.32
C CYS A 67 10.32 -2.09 -11.36
N ARG A 68 10.17 -2.97 -12.35
CA ARG A 68 9.17 -4.05 -12.37
C ARG A 68 9.79 -5.27 -11.68
N VAL A 69 9.13 -5.77 -10.64
CA VAL A 69 9.51 -6.97 -9.89
C VAL A 69 8.34 -7.94 -9.82
N GLN A 70 8.60 -9.22 -9.60
CA GLN A 70 7.53 -10.18 -9.28
C GLN A 70 7.20 -10.12 -7.79
N ASP A 71 5.92 -10.12 -7.46
CA ASP A 71 5.44 -10.23 -6.09
C ASP A 71 5.70 -11.65 -5.53
N PRO A 72 6.47 -11.82 -4.44
CA PRO A 72 6.77 -13.16 -3.90
C PRO A 72 5.53 -13.99 -3.54
N ASN A 73 4.41 -13.34 -3.21
CA ASN A 73 3.18 -14.01 -2.76
C ASN A 73 2.25 -14.44 -3.91
N SER A 74 2.26 -13.73 -5.04
CA SER A 74 1.31 -13.96 -6.15
C SER A 74 1.94 -14.19 -7.52
N GLY A 75 3.25 -13.97 -7.67
CA GLY A 75 3.96 -13.96 -8.95
C GLY A 75 3.58 -12.81 -9.90
N LEU A 76 2.63 -11.95 -9.50
CA LEU A 76 2.16 -10.85 -10.34
C LEU A 76 3.21 -9.71 -10.40
N PRO A 77 3.34 -9.04 -11.56
CA PRO A 77 4.25 -7.90 -11.68
C PRO A 77 3.77 -6.73 -10.81
N LYS A 78 4.68 -6.19 -10.01
CA LYS A 78 4.52 -4.93 -9.26
C LYS A 78 5.61 -3.96 -9.63
N TYR A 79 5.36 -2.68 -9.39
CA TYR A 79 6.32 -1.62 -9.68
C TYR A 79 6.81 -0.97 -8.39
N VAL A 80 8.12 -0.78 -8.28
CA VAL A 80 8.79 -0.11 -7.16
C VAL A 80 9.38 1.20 -7.65
N LEU A 81 9.10 2.29 -6.94
CA LEU A 81 9.78 3.58 -7.10
C LEU A 81 10.79 3.76 -5.97
N ILE A 82 12.08 3.89 -6.31
CA ILE A 82 13.16 4.15 -5.35
C ILE A 82 13.57 5.62 -5.48
N ASN A 83 13.32 6.42 -4.45
CA ASN A 83 13.81 7.79 -4.32
C ASN A 83 15.17 7.75 -3.63
N TRP A 84 16.25 7.66 -4.41
CA TRP A 84 17.63 7.60 -3.91
C TRP A 84 18.19 9.01 -3.66
N THR A 85 18.68 9.25 -2.45
CA THR A 85 19.37 10.49 -2.05
C THR A 85 20.72 10.13 -1.46
N GLY A 86 21.71 9.90 -2.33
CA GLY A 86 23.04 9.46 -1.91
C GLY A 86 23.70 10.38 -0.88
N GLU A 87 24.44 9.77 0.04
CA GLU A 87 25.01 10.45 1.22
C GLU A 87 25.90 11.65 0.86
N GLY A 88 26.71 11.52 -0.19
CA GLY A 88 27.64 12.54 -0.69
C GLY A 88 26.99 13.72 -1.41
N VAL A 89 25.65 13.73 -1.58
CA VAL A 89 24.91 14.88 -2.10
C VAL A 89 24.95 16.03 -1.07
N LYS A 90 25.20 17.26 -1.53
CA LYS A 90 25.14 18.47 -0.67
C LYS A 90 23.75 18.66 -0.07
N ASP A 91 23.65 19.01 1.21
CA ASP A 91 22.36 19.06 1.91
C ASP A 91 21.37 20.09 1.34
N SER A 92 21.87 21.20 0.80
CA SER A 92 21.04 22.16 0.04
C SER A 92 20.39 21.55 -1.20
N ARG A 93 21.07 20.60 -1.85
CA ARG A 93 20.53 19.82 -2.98
C ARG A 93 19.58 18.72 -2.50
N LYS A 94 19.88 18.03 -1.39
CA LYS A 94 18.96 17.06 -0.75
C LYS A 94 17.61 17.73 -0.43
N GLY A 95 17.65 18.88 0.26
CA GLY A 95 16.46 19.66 0.63
C GLY A 95 15.68 20.20 -0.58
N LEU A 96 16.36 20.63 -1.65
CA LEU A 96 15.69 21.01 -2.90
C LEU A 96 14.96 19.80 -3.53
N CYS A 97 15.67 18.69 -3.73
CA CYS A 97 15.16 17.51 -4.41
C CYS A 97 14.05 16.78 -3.64
N ALA A 98 13.96 16.91 -2.32
CA ALA A 98 12.82 16.42 -1.54
C ALA A 98 11.48 16.98 -2.06
N ASN A 99 11.45 18.24 -2.51
CA ASN A 99 10.26 18.86 -3.09
C ASN A 99 9.92 18.33 -4.50
N HIS A 100 10.85 17.65 -5.17
CA HIS A 100 10.65 17.10 -6.51
C HIS A 100 10.01 15.69 -6.49
N VAL A 101 10.09 14.98 -5.36
CA VAL A 101 9.62 13.58 -5.23
C VAL A 101 8.15 13.42 -5.66
N SER A 102 7.28 14.33 -5.27
CA SER A 102 5.85 14.30 -5.65
C SER A 102 5.64 14.50 -7.16
N SER A 103 6.46 15.34 -7.81
CA SER A 103 6.43 15.53 -9.26
C SER A 103 6.96 14.30 -10.02
N VAL A 104 7.99 13.63 -9.48
CA VAL A 104 8.50 12.37 -10.04
C VAL A 104 7.48 11.25 -9.90
N ALA A 105 6.88 11.05 -8.73
CA ALA A 105 5.83 10.06 -8.52
C ALA A 105 4.56 10.35 -9.35
N GLY A 106 4.25 11.62 -9.59
CA GLY A 106 3.18 12.04 -10.50
C GLY A 106 3.47 11.76 -11.99
N PHE A 107 4.74 11.60 -12.37
CA PHE A 107 5.18 11.23 -13.71
C PHE A 107 5.31 9.71 -13.87
N LEU A 108 6.04 9.06 -12.96
CA LEU A 108 6.26 7.61 -12.86
C LEU A 108 5.10 6.93 -12.10
N LYS A 109 3.91 6.97 -12.71
CA LYS A 109 2.67 6.47 -12.09
C LYS A 109 2.70 4.93 -11.91
N GLY A 110 1.81 4.41 -11.06
CA GLY A 110 1.62 2.97 -10.90
C GLY A 110 2.64 2.26 -10.00
N ALA A 111 3.54 2.99 -9.34
CA ALA A 111 4.33 2.45 -8.24
C ALA A 111 3.41 1.85 -7.15
N HIS A 112 3.59 0.56 -6.87
CA HIS A 112 2.89 -0.17 -5.80
C HIS A 112 3.60 0.01 -4.46
N VAL A 113 4.93 0.14 -4.49
CA VAL A 113 5.78 0.45 -3.34
C VAL A 113 6.64 1.66 -3.69
N THR A 114 6.82 2.56 -2.74
CA THR A 114 7.79 3.66 -2.85
C THR A 114 8.78 3.55 -1.70
N ILE A 115 10.07 3.50 -2.02
CA ILE A 115 11.19 3.46 -1.09
C ILE A 115 11.85 4.83 -1.09
N ASN A 116 12.15 5.38 0.08
CA ASN A 116 13.02 6.54 0.21
C ASN A 116 14.33 6.05 0.79
N ALA A 117 15.42 6.16 0.02
CA ALA A 117 16.71 5.57 0.33
C ALA A 117 17.81 6.62 0.43
N ARG A 118 18.77 6.40 1.33
CA ARG A 118 19.91 7.29 1.59
C ARG A 118 21.25 6.57 1.57
N GLY A 119 21.28 5.31 2.02
CA GLY A 119 22.42 4.40 1.93
C GLY A 119 22.00 3.04 1.39
N ASP A 120 22.98 2.19 1.10
CA ASP A 120 22.79 0.88 0.45
C ASP A 120 21.90 -0.07 1.27
N GLU A 121 21.89 0.07 2.60
CA GLU A 121 20.99 -0.63 3.54
C GLU A 121 19.49 -0.39 3.26
N ASP A 122 19.11 0.75 2.69
CA ASP A 122 17.70 1.05 2.35
C ASP A 122 17.22 0.29 1.10
N VAL A 123 18.17 -0.18 0.27
CA VAL A 123 17.93 -0.70 -1.09
C VAL A 123 18.31 -2.16 -1.30
N GLU A 124 18.68 -2.87 -0.23
CA GLU A 124 18.88 -4.33 -0.30
C GLU A 124 17.69 -5.03 -0.99
N PRO A 125 17.92 -5.87 -2.02
CA PRO A 125 16.85 -6.47 -2.80
C PRO A 125 15.83 -7.25 -1.95
N GLU A 126 16.29 -8.00 -0.94
CA GLU A 126 15.43 -8.73 0.00
C GLU A 126 14.53 -7.79 0.80
N SER A 127 15.10 -6.72 1.38
CA SER A 127 14.40 -5.69 2.15
C SER A 127 13.36 -4.92 1.32
N ILE A 128 13.56 -4.78 0.01
CA ILE A 128 12.56 -4.23 -0.92
C ILE A 128 11.48 -5.28 -1.25
N LEU A 129 11.87 -6.52 -1.58
CA LEU A 129 10.92 -7.59 -1.92
C LEU A 129 9.99 -7.93 -0.74
N GLU A 130 10.46 -7.83 0.50
CA GLU A 130 9.61 -7.97 1.69
C GLU A 130 8.52 -6.87 1.75
N LYS A 131 8.88 -5.63 1.43
CA LYS A 131 7.92 -4.50 1.35
C LYS A 131 6.93 -4.71 0.20
N VAL A 132 7.37 -5.29 -0.93
CA VAL A 132 6.52 -5.67 -2.08
C VAL A 132 5.52 -6.76 -1.70
N ALA A 133 5.97 -7.80 -1.01
CA ALA A 133 5.12 -8.88 -0.49
C ALA A 133 4.09 -8.36 0.53
N LYS A 134 4.51 -7.48 1.46
CA LYS A 134 3.62 -6.80 2.43
C LYS A 134 2.58 -5.90 1.74
N ALA A 135 2.93 -5.26 0.63
CA ALA A 135 1.99 -4.52 -0.21
C ALA A 135 1.09 -5.42 -1.07
N SER A 136 1.16 -6.75 -0.94
CA SER A 136 0.25 -7.67 -1.62
C SER A 136 -1.05 -7.84 -0.84
N GLY A 137 -2.17 -7.43 -1.48
CA GLY A 137 -3.51 -7.79 -1.02
C GLY A 137 -3.80 -9.30 -1.02
N ALA A 138 -2.87 -10.12 -1.53
CA ALA A 138 -2.87 -11.57 -1.38
C ALA A 138 -2.61 -12.06 0.05
N ASN A 139 -2.17 -11.18 0.97
CA ASN A 139 -2.07 -11.49 2.40
C ASN A 139 -3.45 -11.55 3.06
N PHE A 140 -4.23 -12.57 2.71
CA PHE A 140 -5.36 -13.03 3.52
C PHE A 140 -4.80 -13.73 4.75
N ASP A 141 -4.36 -12.91 5.72
CA ASP A 141 -4.26 -13.34 7.10
C ASP A 141 -5.68 -13.65 7.58
N PHE A 142 -6.11 -14.88 7.34
CA PHE A 142 -7.11 -15.53 8.16
C PHE A 142 -6.49 -15.65 9.55
N HIS A 143 -6.54 -14.55 10.31
CA HIS A 143 -6.71 -14.59 11.75
C HIS A 143 -7.96 -15.42 11.98
N GLN A 144 -7.76 -16.73 12.06
CA GLN A 144 -8.66 -17.66 12.67
C GLN A 144 -8.73 -17.20 14.12
N ARG A 145 -9.63 -16.24 14.36
CA ARG A 145 -10.17 -16.00 15.68
C ARG A 145 -10.68 -17.36 16.11
N LYS A 146 -9.87 -18.04 16.92
CA LYS A 146 -10.35 -18.87 18.01
C LYS A 146 -11.13 -17.90 18.90
N GLN A 147 -12.31 -17.53 18.44
CA GLN A 147 -13.37 -16.98 19.24
C GLN A 147 -13.81 -18.15 20.10
N GLY A 148 -12.99 -18.41 21.12
CA GLY A 148 -13.29 -19.40 22.14
C GLY A 148 -14.66 -19.02 22.66
N TYR A 149 -15.61 -19.93 22.45
CA TYR A 149 -16.95 -19.83 22.97
C TYR A 149 -16.83 -19.70 24.49
N ARG A 150 -16.90 -18.46 24.97
CA ARG A 150 -17.00 -18.18 26.40
C ARG A 150 -18.44 -18.44 26.77
N ASP A 151 -18.69 -19.67 27.21
CA ASP A 151 -19.87 -20.00 28.01
C ASP A 151 -20.03 -18.92 29.09
N ALA A 152 -21.08 -18.12 28.97
CA ALA A 152 -21.46 -17.21 30.03
C ALA A 152 -22.10 -18.06 31.13
N PRO A 153 -21.62 -18.02 32.39
CA PRO A 153 -22.20 -18.83 33.45
C PRO A 153 -23.66 -18.42 33.66
N ARG A 154 -24.58 -19.34 33.38
CA ARG A 154 -26.00 -19.14 33.67
C ARG A 154 -26.15 -19.04 35.19
N GLY A 155 -26.62 -17.88 35.67
CA GLY A 155 -26.93 -17.69 37.09
C GLY A 155 -27.94 -18.72 37.58
N PRO A 156 -27.90 -19.10 38.88
CA PRO A 156 -28.74 -20.16 39.41
C PRO A 156 -30.22 -19.79 39.31
N VAL A 157 -31.02 -20.68 38.74
CA VAL A 157 -32.48 -20.58 38.74
C VAL A 157 -32.99 -20.83 40.15
N VAL A 158 -33.35 -19.76 40.86
CA VAL A 158 -33.94 -19.87 42.20
C VAL A 158 -35.35 -20.46 42.06
N ARG A 159 -35.46 -21.75 42.37
CA ARG A 159 -36.74 -22.40 42.70
C ARG A 159 -36.83 -22.46 44.21
N ASP A 160 -37.78 -21.76 44.78
CA ASP A 160 -38.38 -22.16 46.05
C ASP A 160 -39.86 -21.77 46.04
N GLY A 161 -40.69 -22.56 46.70
CA GLY A 161 -42.13 -22.35 46.72
C GLY A 161 -42.78 -23.07 47.89
N THR A 162 -43.66 -22.34 48.58
CA THR A 162 -44.67 -22.70 49.60
C THR A 162 -45.12 -21.38 50.23
N ASP A 163 -46.32 -21.15 50.76
CA ASP A 163 -47.65 -21.75 50.59
C ASP A 163 -48.67 -20.77 51.23
N GLN A 164 -49.98 -21.08 51.22
CA GLN A 164 -51.11 -20.44 51.93
C GLN A 164 -51.78 -19.27 51.19
N GLY A 165 -53.08 -19.46 50.86
CA GLY A 165 -53.94 -18.50 50.15
C GLY A 165 -54.79 -17.59 51.07
N PRO A 166 -56.09 -17.33 50.80
CA PRO A 166 -57.03 -18.16 50.04
C PRO A 166 -57.77 -17.44 48.86
N LEU A 167 -58.55 -18.26 48.14
CA LEU A 167 -59.85 -18.00 47.47
C LEU A 167 -60.46 -16.60 47.73
N ILE A 168 -61.08 -15.88 46.78
CA ILE A 168 -62.09 -16.22 45.76
C ILE A 168 -62.02 -15.13 44.63
N ARG A 169 -62.73 -15.10 43.48
CA ARG A 169 -63.96 -15.76 42.98
C ARG A 169 -63.98 -15.80 41.44
N THR A 170 -64.61 -16.81 40.83
CA THR A 170 -64.88 -16.88 39.38
C THR A 170 -65.89 -15.83 38.90
N ARG A 171 -65.67 -15.23 37.71
CA ARG A 171 -66.77 -14.96 36.77
C ARG A 171 -66.29 -14.86 35.32
N ILE A 172 -66.82 -15.77 34.50
CA ILE A 172 -66.85 -15.70 33.04
C ILE A 172 -68.04 -14.83 32.63
N THR A 173 -67.86 -13.92 31.67
CA THR A 173 -68.91 -13.52 30.70
C THR A 173 -68.22 -13.07 29.42
N ALA A 174 -68.57 -13.70 28.30
CA ALA A 174 -68.34 -13.16 26.98
C ALA A 174 -69.51 -12.23 26.59
N ASP A 175 -69.28 -11.27 25.70
CA ASP A 175 -70.27 -10.87 24.69
C ASP A 175 -69.56 -10.27 23.46
N HIS A 176 -70.31 -9.85 22.43
CA HIS A 176 -69.93 -9.85 21.02
C HIS A 176 -69.83 -8.41 20.40
N PRO A 177 -69.57 -8.25 19.08
CA PRO A 177 -69.05 -6.99 18.50
C PRO A 177 -70.11 -6.07 17.85
N GLY A 178 -69.70 -4.83 17.59
CA GLY A 178 -70.31 -3.89 16.62
C GLY A 178 -69.30 -2.78 16.29
N LEU A 179 -68.89 -2.60 15.03
CA LEU A 179 -69.54 -1.74 14.03
C LEU A 179 -69.64 -0.26 14.46
N PHE A 180 -68.93 0.63 13.76
CA PHE A 180 -69.50 1.82 13.11
C PHE A 180 -68.53 2.42 12.06
N TYR A 181 -69.11 3.08 11.05
CA TYR A 181 -68.46 3.60 9.84
C TYR A 181 -68.17 5.13 9.95
N THR A 182 -67.63 5.69 8.85
CA THR A 182 -67.48 7.13 8.50
C THR A 182 -66.07 7.71 8.78
N THR A 183 -65.45 8.49 7.88
CA THR A 183 -65.80 8.82 6.48
C THR A 183 -64.56 8.88 5.59
#